data_AF-A0A2I2DWX4-F1
#
_entry.id   AF-A0A2I2DWX4-F1
#
_cell.length_a   1.000
_cell.length_b   1.000
_cell.length_c   1.000
_cell.angle_alpha   90.00
_cell.angle_beta   90.00
_cell.angle_gamma   90.00
#
_symmetry.space_group_name_H-M   'P 1'
#
loop_
_entity.id
_entity.type
_entity.pdbx_description
1 polymer ?
#
loop_
_entity_poly.entity_id
_entity_poly.type
_entity_poly.pdbx_seq_one_letter_code
_entity_poly.pdbx_strand_id
1 'polypeptide(L)'
;MLILAVVAGFAITSCVQDDSFTVPKSLGNDENEGLTKLLDKIENGQVQLQTIAEVKSNFVPYEATQIISEIAVKGYVSSSDETGNFYKEFFIQDNPTNPTSALKIILNQGDTYNQFNIGREVYIYLKDLYIGETNTGDDVITIGGKFDTSDNDILAMTTNQIPDHLFRSATTETLVPKELNVSQITEAHIGMFVKLLDVQFPIGLAGQPYVDPTDDFDSQRPIESCGDSASFILESSSFASFKNSILPTNGKGTISGIINKTYNGYNLVINLNSTDDVVMDGNRCDP
;
A
#
# COMPACT_ATOMS: atom_id res chain seq x y z
N MET A 1 -42.13 -72.91 -21.12
CA MET A 1 -42.45 -71.78 -20.22
C MET A 1 -41.83 -72.05 -18.85
N LEU A 2 -40.58 -71.64 -18.66
CA LEU A 2 -40.03 -71.19 -17.38
C LEU A 2 -38.71 -70.48 -17.72
N ILE A 3 -38.72 -69.16 -17.63
CA ILE A 3 -37.56 -68.26 -17.72
C ILE A 3 -37.27 -67.78 -16.29
N LEU A 4 -36.07 -67.24 -16.07
CA LEU A 4 -35.56 -66.39 -14.97
C LEU A 4 -34.82 -67.15 -13.86
N ALA A 5 -33.72 -66.65 -13.31
CA ALA A 5 -32.77 -65.61 -13.72
C ALA A 5 -31.61 -65.68 -12.72
N VAL A 6 -30.36 -65.59 -13.21
CA VAL A 6 -29.19 -65.40 -12.35
C VAL A 6 -29.04 -63.89 -12.16
N VAL A 7 -29.25 -63.42 -10.93
CA VAL A 7 -28.99 -62.03 -10.53
C VAL A 7 -27.50 -61.90 -10.22
N ALA A 8 -26.76 -61.23 -11.10
CA ALA A 8 -25.39 -60.79 -10.84
C ALA A 8 -25.45 -59.46 -10.06
N GLY A 9 -24.86 -59.43 -8.86
CA GLY A 9 -24.76 -58.23 -8.04
C GLY A 9 -23.72 -57.26 -8.62
N PHE A 10 -24.16 -56.04 -8.94
CA PHE A 10 -23.28 -54.92 -9.25
C PHE A 10 -22.85 -54.24 -7.94
N ALA A 11 -21.60 -54.42 -7.55
CA ALA A 11 -20.97 -53.57 -6.53
C ALA A 11 -20.59 -52.24 -7.20
N ILE A 12 -21.29 -51.17 -6.84
CA ILE A 12 -20.96 -49.82 -7.29
C ILE A 12 -19.78 -49.35 -6.45
N THR A 13 -18.56 -49.53 -6.96
CA THR A 13 -17.38 -48.94 -6.33
C THR A 13 -17.35 -47.47 -6.72
N SER A 14 -17.84 -46.59 -5.85
CA SER A 14 -17.61 -45.15 -6.01
C SER A 14 -16.12 -44.88 -5.80
N CYS A 15 -15.34 -44.81 -6.87
CA CYS A 15 -14.03 -44.19 -6.82
C CYS A 15 -14.26 -42.70 -6.59
N VAL A 16 -14.26 -42.28 -5.32
CA VAL A 16 -13.96 -40.89 -4.99
C VAL A 16 -12.51 -40.70 -5.43
N GLN A 17 -12.31 -39.96 -6.51
CA GLN A 17 -10.98 -39.46 -6.84
C GLN A 17 -10.51 -38.65 -5.63
N ASP A 18 -9.36 -39.03 -5.07
CA ASP A 18 -8.64 -38.18 -4.12
C ASP A 18 -8.42 -36.84 -4.83
N ASP A 19 -9.27 -35.86 -4.52
CA ASP A 19 -9.02 -34.45 -4.79
C ASP A 19 -7.87 -34.02 -3.87
N SER A 20 -6.68 -34.51 -4.20
CA SER A 20 -5.44 -33.94 -3.71
C SER A 20 -5.33 -32.56 -4.33
N PHE A 21 -5.88 -31.56 -3.65
CA PHE A 21 -5.57 -30.16 -3.88
C PHE A 21 -4.10 -29.98 -3.53
N THR A 22 -3.22 -30.35 -4.46
CA THR A 22 -1.83 -29.95 -4.39
C THR A 22 -1.82 -28.44 -4.53
N VAL A 23 -1.36 -27.76 -3.50
CA VAL A 23 -1.10 -26.32 -3.54
C VAL A 23 -0.20 -26.08 -4.76
N PRO A 24 -0.58 -25.23 -5.72
CA PRO A 24 0.23 -24.97 -6.90
C PRO A 24 1.62 -24.50 -6.46
N LYS A 25 2.64 -25.32 -6.69
CA LYS A 25 4.05 -24.99 -6.39
C LYS A 25 4.65 -23.93 -7.33
N SER A 26 3.88 -23.41 -8.30
CA SER A 26 4.39 -22.65 -9.44
C SER A 26 4.55 -21.15 -9.18
N LEU A 27 3.66 -20.52 -8.40
CA LEU A 27 3.64 -19.05 -8.29
C LEU A 27 4.94 -18.49 -7.70
N GLY A 28 5.55 -19.20 -6.74
CA GLY A 28 6.82 -18.77 -6.17
C GLY A 28 8.02 -18.95 -7.11
N ASN A 29 8.01 -19.93 -8.02
CA ASN A 29 9.18 -20.21 -8.87
C ASN A 29 9.26 -19.25 -10.05
N ASP A 30 8.13 -18.93 -10.68
CA ASP A 30 8.08 -18.05 -11.86
C ASP A 30 8.39 -16.59 -11.49
N GLU A 31 7.87 -16.12 -10.34
CA GLU A 31 8.17 -14.79 -9.79
C GLU A 31 9.65 -14.65 -9.41
N ASN A 32 10.24 -15.70 -8.83
CA ASN A 32 11.67 -15.76 -8.53
C ASN A 32 12.54 -15.72 -9.81
N GLU A 33 12.07 -16.33 -10.91
CA GLU A 33 12.77 -16.26 -12.20
C GLU A 33 12.74 -14.85 -12.79
N GLY A 34 11.59 -14.16 -12.71
CA GLY A 34 11.43 -12.77 -13.15
C GLY A 34 12.37 -11.82 -12.42
N LEU A 35 12.41 -11.92 -11.08
CA LEU A 35 13.34 -11.13 -10.26
C LEU A 35 14.80 -11.44 -10.62
N THR A 36 15.17 -12.72 -10.75
CA THR A 36 16.54 -13.12 -11.08
C THR A 36 16.99 -12.51 -12.41
N LYS A 37 16.13 -12.55 -13.44
CA LYS A 37 16.41 -11.93 -14.74
C LYS A 37 16.59 -10.42 -14.63
N LEU A 38 15.78 -9.73 -13.82
CA LEU A 38 15.93 -8.28 -13.61
C LEU A 38 17.25 -7.96 -12.91
N LEU A 39 17.61 -8.72 -11.87
CA LEU A 39 18.87 -8.55 -11.15
C LEU A 39 20.09 -8.81 -12.05
N ASP A 40 20.05 -9.85 -12.88
CA ASP A 40 21.10 -10.13 -13.88
C ASP A 40 21.26 -8.97 -14.87
N LYS A 41 20.15 -8.38 -15.35
CA LYS A 41 20.18 -7.20 -16.23
C LYS A 41 20.78 -5.98 -15.52
N ILE A 42 20.51 -5.82 -14.23
CA ILE A 42 21.09 -4.74 -13.42
C ILE A 42 22.60 -4.94 -13.26
N GLU A 43 23.04 -6.15 -12.91
CA GLU A 43 24.46 -6.48 -12.72
C GLU A 43 25.27 -6.29 -14.02
N ASN A 44 24.68 -6.66 -15.16
CA ASN A 44 25.28 -6.48 -16.48
C ASN A 44 25.16 -5.05 -17.04
N GLY A 45 24.58 -4.10 -16.29
CA GLY A 45 24.41 -2.71 -16.70
C GLY A 45 23.41 -2.49 -17.85
N GLN A 46 22.56 -3.47 -18.13
CA GLN A 46 21.49 -3.38 -19.13
C GLN A 46 20.27 -2.61 -18.61
N VAL A 47 20.03 -2.69 -17.30
CA VAL A 47 19.02 -1.91 -16.58
C VAL A 47 19.70 -1.12 -15.47
N GLN A 48 19.50 0.19 -15.41
CA GLN A 48 20.05 1.00 -14.34
C GLN A 48 19.11 0.99 -13.13
N LEU A 49 19.62 0.54 -11.98
CA LEU A 49 18.91 0.68 -10.72
C LEU A 49 19.02 2.14 -10.23
N GLN A 50 17.87 2.80 -10.07
CA GLN A 50 17.76 4.16 -9.54
C GLN A 50 17.19 4.14 -8.12
N THR A 51 17.57 5.14 -7.34
CA THR A 51 16.91 5.47 -6.07
C THR A 51 15.51 6.01 -6.31
N ILE A 52 14.63 5.94 -5.31
CA ILE A 52 13.29 6.53 -5.41
C ILE A 52 13.37 8.03 -5.70
N ALA A 53 14.33 8.75 -5.10
CA ALA A 53 14.53 10.18 -5.35
C ALA A 53 14.89 10.48 -6.82
N GLU A 54 15.76 9.66 -7.44
CA GLU A 54 16.10 9.79 -8.85
C GLU A 54 14.90 9.48 -9.75
N VAL A 55 14.10 8.46 -9.44
CA VAL A 55 12.88 8.16 -10.19
C VAL A 55 11.91 9.34 -10.14
N LYS A 56 11.67 9.91 -8.94
CA LYS A 56 10.81 11.09 -8.75
C LYS A 56 11.31 12.31 -9.51
N SER A 57 12.61 12.42 -9.83
CA SER A 57 13.12 13.54 -10.62
C SER A 57 12.65 13.53 -12.09
N ASN A 58 12.09 12.41 -12.57
CA ASN A 58 11.46 12.33 -13.88
C ASN A 58 9.99 12.80 -13.88
N PHE A 59 9.42 13.11 -12.72
CA PHE A 59 8.06 13.61 -12.61
C PHE A 59 7.96 15.04 -13.15
N VAL A 60 6.94 15.27 -13.99
CA VAL A 60 6.55 16.59 -14.46
C VAL A 60 5.13 16.83 -13.93
N PRO A 61 4.91 17.89 -13.12
CA PRO A 61 3.59 18.19 -12.57
C PRO A 61 2.52 18.31 -13.66
N TYR A 62 1.33 17.74 -13.39
CA TYR A 62 0.18 17.74 -14.30
C TYR A 62 0.37 16.97 -15.61
N GLU A 63 1.41 16.12 -15.69
CA GLU A 63 1.70 15.29 -16.85
C GLU A 63 1.93 13.83 -16.46
N ALA A 64 1.37 12.92 -17.25
CA ALA A 64 1.74 11.52 -17.24
C ALA A 64 2.86 11.25 -18.25
N THR A 65 4.06 10.97 -17.75
CA THR A 65 5.25 10.74 -18.56
C THR A 65 5.55 9.25 -18.69
N GLN A 66 5.64 8.74 -19.92
CA GLN A 66 6.11 7.37 -20.16
C GLN A 66 7.60 7.26 -19.88
N ILE A 67 8.01 6.26 -19.10
CA ILE A 67 9.40 5.94 -18.85
C ILE A 67 9.91 5.06 -19.99
N ILE A 68 10.76 5.62 -20.87
CA ILE A 68 11.34 4.88 -22.01
C ILE A 68 12.71 4.26 -21.70
N SER A 69 13.35 4.71 -20.61
CA SER A 69 14.68 4.27 -20.20
C SER A 69 14.64 2.89 -19.57
N GLU A 70 15.71 2.11 -19.78
CA GLU A 70 15.94 0.82 -19.13
C GLU A 70 16.32 1.03 -17.65
N ILE A 71 15.35 1.40 -16.81
CA ILE A 71 15.58 1.68 -15.40
C ILE A 71 14.69 0.82 -14.51
N ALA A 72 15.17 0.55 -13.30
CA ALA A 72 14.42 -0.09 -12.24
C ALA A 72 14.57 0.67 -10.94
N VAL A 73 13.66 0.43 -9.99
CA VAL A 73 13.72 0.98 -8.63
C VAL A 73 13.53 -0.12 -7.62
N LYS A 74 14.22 0.00 -6.48
CA LYS A 74 14.04 -0.86 -5.32
C LYS A 74 13.41 -0.06 -4.18
N GLY A 75 12.51 -0.70 -3.43
CA GLY A 75 11.97 -0.13 -2.20
C GLY A 75 11.40 -1.19 -1.28
N TYR A 76 10.92 -0.74 -0.11
CA TYR A 76 10.28 -1.56 0.91
C TYR A 76 8.82 -1.12 1.04
N VAL A 77 7.89 -2.05 0.94
CA VAL A 77 6.45 -1.75 0.99
C VAL A 77 6.08 -1.13 2.34
N SER A 78 5.56 0.09 2.35
CA SER A 78 5.22 0.86 3.55
C SER A 78 3.73 0.84 3.91
N SER A 79 2.85 0.50 2.97
CA SER A 79 1.40 0.43 3.16
C SER A 79 0.82 -0.95 2.86
N SER A 80 -0.41 -1.21 3.30
CA SER A 80 -1.09 -2.50 3.10
C SER A 80 -2.59 -2.33 2.85
N ASP A 81 -3.12 -3.02 1.84
CA ASP A 81 -4.56 -3.08 1.58
C ASP A 81 -5.32 -4.07 2.49
N GLU A 82 -4.63 -4.75 3.42
CA GLU A 82 -5.22 -5.78 4.30
C GLU A 82 -6.40 -5.24 5.12
N THR A 83 -6.30 -4.00 5.61
CA THR A 83 -7.37 -3.39 6.40
C THR A 83 -8.33 -2.55 5.57
N GLY A 84 -8.13 -2.44 4.25
CA GLY A 84 -9.02 -1.70 3.35
C GLY A 84 -8.82 -0.19 3.31
N ASN A 85 -7.79 0.35 3.98
CA ASN A 85 -7.48 1.78 3.93
C ASN A 85 -6.74 2.19 2.64
N PHE A 86 -6.01 1.25 2.06
CA PHE A 86 -5.40 1.37 0.73
C PHE A 86 -6.12 0.39 -0.20
N TYR A 87 -6.49 0.81 -1.40
CA TYR A 87 -7.21 -0.05 -2.34
C TYR A 87 -6.61 0.06 -3.74
N LYS A 88 -6.11 -1.07 -4.26
CA LYS A 88 -5.45 -1.14 -5.59
C LYS A 88 -4.24 -0.20 -5.70
N GLU A 89 -3.63 0.08 -4.56
CA GLU A 89 -2.46 0.91 -4.43
C GLU A 89 -1.63 0.46 -3.23
N PHE A 90 -0.33 0.72 -3.31
CA PHE A 90 0.53 0.68 -2.14
C PHE A 90 1.68 1.67 -2.30
N PHE A 91 2.35 1.99 -1.20
CA PHE A 91 3.54 2.82 -1.19
C PHE A 91 4.79 1.97 -0.96
N ILE A 92 5.90 2.40 -1.55
CA ILE A 92 7.24 1.90 -1.23
C ILE A 92 8.10 3.03 -0.71
N GLN A 93 8.95 2.74 0.27
CA GLN A 93 9.95 3.66 0.81
C GLN A 93 11.38 3.16 0.54
N ASP A 94 12.34 4.08 0.50
CA ASP A 94 13.72 3.82 0.09
C ASP A 94 14.55 3.04 1.12
N ASN A 95 14.21 3.16 2.41
CA ASN A 95 14.90 2.48 3.50
C ASN A 95 13.90 1.89 4.51
N PRO A 96 14.13 0.69 5.07
CA PRO A 96 13.27 0.15 6.11
C PRO A 96 13.30 0.97 7.40
N THR A 97 14.36 1.75 7.64
CA THR A 97 14.54 2.58 8.84
C THR A 97 14.78 4.04 8.47
N ASN A 98 14.02 4.97 9.05
CA ASN A 98 14.14 6.41 8.79
C ASN A 98 14.15 6.75 7.28
N PRO A 99 13.08 6.43 6.54
CA PRO A 99 13.01 6.67 5.10
C PRO A 99 13.22 8.15 4.74
N THR A 100 13.75 8.39 3.54
CA THR A 100 14.00 9.73 3.01
C THR A 100 13.26 10.02 1.70
N SER A 101 12.77 9.00 1.02
CA SER A 101 11.90 9.12 -0.14
C SER A 101 10.92 7.94 -0.22
N ALA A 102 9.75 8.19 -0.80
CA ALA A 102 8.74 7.18 -1.04
C ALA A 102 7.98 7.46 -2.35
N LEU A 103 7.32 6.42 -2.87
CA LEU A 103 6.65 6.39 -4.17
C LEU A 103 5.35 5.60 -4.08
N LYS A 104 4.28 6.13 -4.66
CA LYS A 104 3.00 5.43 -4.77
C LYS A 104 3.00 4.52 -6.00
N ILE A 105 2.45 3.32 -5.87
CA ILE A 105 2.29 2.34 -6.95
C ILE A 105 0.80 2.00 -7.07
N ILE A 106 0.24 2.09 -8.27
CA ILE A 106 -1.16 1.74 -8.55
C ILE A 106 -1.27 0.52 -9.47
N LEU A 107 -2.14 -0.41 -9.12
CA LEU A 107 -2.26 -1.70 -9.78
C LEU A 107 -3.70 -2.22 -9.72
N ASN A 108 -4.16 -2.82 -10.82
CA ASN A 108 -5.51 -3.38 -10.90
C ASN A 108 -5.57 -4.78 -10.27
N GLN A 109 -5.08 -4.89 -9.04
CA GLN A 109 -5.04 -6.09 -8.22
C GLN A 109 -5.35 -5.69 -6.77
N GLY A 110 -6.26 -6.43 -6.13
CA GLY A 110 -6.51 -6.31 -4.69
C GLY A 110 -5.83 -7.46 -3.94
N ASP A 111 -5.99 -7.46 -2.62
CA ASP A 111 -5.38 -8.43 -1.72
C ASP A 111 -3.85 -8.50 -1.89
N THR A 112 -3.25 -7.35 -2.22
CA THR A 112 -1.84 -7.20 -2.54
C THR A 112 -0.96 -7.50 -1.34
N TYR A 113 -1.45 -7.33 -0.11
CA TYR A 113 -0.79 -7.72 1.14
C TYR A 113 -0.34 -9.19 1.17
N ASN A 114 -1.01 -10.10 0.45
CA ASN A 114 -0.61 -11.51 0.37
C ASN A 114 0.71 -11.72 -0.40
N GLN A 115 1.05 -10.79 -1.30
CA GLN A 115 2.25 -10.85 -2.14
C GLN A 115 3.28 -9.80 -1.71
N PHE A 116 2.81 -8.58 -1.46
CA PHE A 116 3.57 -7.38 -1.13
C PHE A 116 3.24 -6.95 0.30
N ASN A 117 3.51 -7.83 1.27
CA ASN A 117 3.31 -7.53 2.69
C ASN A 117 4.17 -6.36 3.17
N ILE A 118 3.79 -5.71 4.27
CA ILE A 118 4.57 -4.60 4.88
C ILE A 118 6.02 -5.03 5.08
N GLY A 119 6.95 -4.16 4.68
CA GLY A 119 8.40 -4.37 4.77
C GLY A 119 8.98 -5.29 3.69
N ARG A 120 8.15 -5.85 2.79
CA ARG A 120 8.62 -6.65 1.65
C ARG A 120 9.53 -5.78 0.78
N GLU A 121 10.74 -6.27 0.52
CA GLU A 121 11.60 -5.67 -0.49
C GLU A 121 11.04 -5.99 -1.88
N VAL A 122 10.88 -4.97 -2.72
CA VAL A 122 10.38 -5.09 -4.08
C VAL A 122 11.27 -4.35 -5.07
N TYR A 123 11.29 -4.86 -6.30
CA TYR A 123 11.93 -4.25 -7.45
C TYR A 123 10.86 -3.97 -8.51
N ILE A 124 10.89 -2.77 -9.07
CA ILE A 124 9.97 -2.35 -10.13
C ILE A 124 10.79 -2.02 -11.37
N TYR A 125 10.59 -2.77 -12.45
CA TYR A 125 11.12 -2.42 -13.76
C TYR A 125 10.22 -1.38 -14.41
N LEU A 126 10.75 -0.21 -14.72
CA LEU A 126 9.94 0.98 -14.99
C LEU A 126 9.74 1.28 -16.47
N LYS A 127 10.53 0.67 -17.37
CA LYS A 127 10.34 0.90 -18.81
C LYS A 127 8.91 0.57 -19.23
N ASP A 128 8.31 1.39 -20.08
CA ASP A 128 6.94 1.27 -20.58
C ASP A 128 5.84 1.47 -19.51
N LEU A 129 6.20 1.77 -18.26
CA LEU A 129 5.31 2.33 -17.26
C LEU A 129 5.24 3.86 -17.36
N TYR A 130 4.36 4.45 -16.57
CA TYR A 130 4.15 5.89 -16.51
C TYR A 130 4.42 6.41 -15.11
N ILE A 131 5.04 7.60 -15.03
CA ILE A 131 5.14 8.41 -13.82
C ILE A 131 4.23 9.62 -13.97
N GLY A 132 3.45 9.93 -12.93
CA GLY A 132 2.48 11.03 -12.95
C GLY A 132 1.63 11.04 -11.68
N GLU A 133 0.41 11.54 -11.80
CA GLU A 133 -0.57 11.67 -10.72
C GLU A 133 -1.81 10.84 -11.01
N THR A 134 -2.45 10.30 -9.97
CA THR A 134 -3.74 9.61 -10.11
C THR A 134 -4.91 10.56 -10.26
N ASN A 135 -4.78 11.76 -9.69
CA ASN A 135 -5.68 12.87 -9.90
C ASN A 135 -4.81 14.09 -10.14
N THR A 136 -4.78 14.57 -11.38
CA THR A 136 -3.91 15.66 -11.82
C THR A 136 -4.02 16.87 -10.88
N GLY A 137 -2.89 17.23 -10.26
CA GLY A 137 -2.79 18.28 -9.24
C GLY A 137 -2.92 17.82 -7.80
N ASP A 138 -2.92 16.51 -7.52
CA ASP A 138 -2.81 15.98 -6.16
C ASP A 138 -1.38 15.99 -5.61
N ASP A 139 -0.35 16.19 -6.46
CA ASP A 139 1.09 16.12 -6.18
C ASP A 139 1.57 14.79 -5.56
N VAL A 140 0.78 13.72 -5.65
CA VAL A 140 1.16 12.38 -5.19
C VAL A 140 1.84 11.64 -6.34
N ILE A 141 3.17 11.74 -6.38
CA ILE A 141 3.98 11.11 -7.44
C ILE A 141 3.78 9.58 -7.41
N THR A 142 3.28 9.08 -8.54
CA THR A 142 2.80 7.70 -8.66
C THR A 142 3.41 7.01 -9.89
N ILE A 143 3.61 5.69 -9.79
CA ILE A 143 3.87 4.81 -10.93
C ILE A 143 2.62 4.02 -11.29
N GLY A 144 2.24 4.08 -12.56
CA GLY A 144 1.09 3.40 -13.15
C GLY A 144 1.44 2.70 -14.47
N GLY A 145 0.49 1.95 -15.03
CA GLY A 145 0.72 1.16 -16.23
C GLY A 145 0.25 1.78 -17.53
N LYS A 146 -0.56 2.84 -17.49
CA LYS A 146 -1.11 3.49 -18.67
C LYS A 146 -1.30 4.98 -18.44
N PHE A 147 -1.35 5.72 -19.54
CA PHE A 147 -1.77 7.11 -19.58
C PHE A 147 -3.27 7.22 -19.86
N ASP A 148 -3.96 8.08 -19.10
CA ASP A 148 -5.29 8.56 -19.46
C ASP A 148 -5.23 9.91 -20.17
N THR A 149 -5.56 9.91 -21.45
CA THR A 149 -5.55 11.12 -22.27
C THR A 149 -6.69 12.10 -21.96
N SER A 150 -7.73 11.71 -21.22
CA SER A 150 -8.85 12.63 -20.90
C SER A 150 -8.45 13.67 -19.87
N ASP A 151 -7.79 13.23 -18.80
CA ASP A 151 -7.57 14.04 -17.60
C ASP A 151 -6.08 14.25 -17.30
N ASN A 152 -5.20 13.72 -18.16
CA ASN A 152 -3.74 13.68 -18.00
C ASN A 152 -3.23 12.82 -16.83
N ASP A 153 -4.08 11.96 -16.29
CA ASP A 153 -3.77 11.08 -15.17
C ASP A 153 -3.04 9.80 -15.61
N ILE A 154 -2.49 9.09 -14.63
CA ILE A 154 -2.03 7.72 -14.82
C ILE A 154 -3.06 6.70 -14.34
N LEU A 155 -3.21 5.62 -15.10
CA LEU A 155 -4.07 4.49 -14.74
C LEU A 155 -3.24 3.32 -14.20
N ALA A 156 -3.91 2.52 -13.37
CA ALA A 156 -3.35 1.37 -12.70
C ALA A 156 -2.67 0.38 -13.67
N MET A 157 -1.57 -0.21 -13.21
CA MET A 157 -0.95 -1.34 -13.89
C MET A 157 -1.95 -2.48 -14.05
N THR A 158 -2.11 -3.02 -15.25
CA THR A 158 -3.03 -4.15 -15.46
C THR A 158 -2.46 -5.45 -14.88
N THR A 159 -3.32 -6.41 -14.56
CA THR A 159 -2.89 -7.75 -14.10
C THR A 159 -1.94 -8.46 -15.06
N ASN A 160 -1.94 -8.09 -16.34
CA ASN A 160 -1.04 -8.64 -17.36
C ASN A 160 0.33 -7.95 -17.37
N GLN A 161 0.41 -6.70 -16.88
CA GLN A 161 1.68 -5.96 -16.75
C GLN A 161 2.40 -6.30 -15.44
N ILE A 162 1.66 -6.57 -14.36
CA ILE A 162 2.25 -6.81 -13.02
C ILE A 162 3.39 -7.86 -13.04
N PRO A 163 3.24 -9.05 -13.65
CA PRO A 163 4.29 -10.06 -13.65
C PRO A 163 5.58 -9.67 -14.37
N ASP A 164 5.51 -8.69 -15.28
CA ASP A 164 6.66 -8.22 -16.08
C ASP A 164 7.36 -7.00 -15.45
N HIS A 165 6.72 -6.36 -14.48
CA HIS A 165 7.17 -5.08 -13.93
C HIS A 165 7.41 -5.09 -12.43
N LEU A 166 6.66 -5.83 -11.64
CA LEU A 166 6.71 -5.78 -10.18
C LEU A 166 7.14 -7.13 -9.61
N PHE A 167 8.30 -7.14 -8.95
CA PHE A 167 8.94 -8.34 -8.44
C PHE A 167 9.21 -8.20 -6.95
N ARG A 168 8.83 -9.19 -6.15
CA ARG A 168 9.16 -9.22 -4.72
C ARG A 168 10.40 -10.06 -4.46
N SER A 169 11.24 -9.59 -3.55
CA SER A 169 12.37 -10.32 -3.01
C SER A 169 11.91 -11.29 -1.91
N ALA A 170 12.70 -12.32 -1.61
CA ALA A 170 12.45 -13.19 -0.46
C ALA A 170 12.57 -12.43 0.89
N THR A 171 13.27 -11.30 0.89
CA THR A 171 13.52 -10.46 2.05
C THR A 171 12.26 -9.69 2.48
N THR A 172 12.01 -9.68 3.79
CA THR A 172 11.03 -8.79 4.43
C THR A 172 11.71 -8.19 5.63
N GLU A 173 11.81 -6.87 5.64
CA GLU A 173 12.39 -6.11 6.74
C GLU A 173 11.31 -5.68 7.72
N THR A 174 11.68 -5.50 8.99
CA THR A 174 10.82 -4.78 9.93
C THR A 174 11.00 -3.28 9.70
N LEU A 175 9.90 -2.58 9.43
CA LEU A 175 9.95 -1.13 9.24
C LEU A 175 10.13 -0.42 10.59
N VAL A 176 11.03 0.55 10.62
CA VAL A 176 11.20 1.50 11.71
C VAL A 176 10.77 2.88 11.18
N PRO A 177 9.64 3.43 11.69
CA PRO A 177 9.08 4.66 11.17
C PRO A 177 10.02 5.85 11.39
N LYS A 178 9.92 6.85 10.53
CA LYS A 178 10.53 8.16 10.78
C LYS A 178 9.72 8.91 11.83
N GLU A 179 10.32 9.16 12.98
CA GLU A 179 9.66 9.92 14.05
C GLU A 179 9.62 11.42 13.72
N LEU A 180 8.44 12.02 13.85
CA LEU A 180 8.18 13.43 13.53
C LEU A 180 7.26 14.05 14.58
N ASN A 181 7.51 15.31 14.93
CA ASN A 181 6.49 16.17 15.49
C ASN A 181 5.54 16.62 14.36
N VAL A 182 4.30 16.98 14.71
CA VAL A 182 3.29 17.39 13.71
C VAL A 182 3.78 18.58 12.87
N SER A 183 4.44 19.56 13.49
CA SER A 183 4.99 20.73 12.78
C SER A 183 6.08 20.42 11.76
N GLN A 184 6.65 19.22 11.76
CA GLN A 184 7.71 18.81 10.84
C GLN A 184 7.19 18.12 9.57
N ILE A 185 5.89 17.79 9.52
CA ILE A 185 5.29 17.12 8.37
C ILE A 185 5.25 18.08 7.18
N THR A 186 5.63 17.57 6.02
CA THR A 186 5.66 18.30 4.74
C THR A 186 5.41 17.31 3.61
N GLU A 187 5.18 17.82 2.40
CA GLU A 187 4.98 17.00 1.19
C GLU A 187 6.16 16.06 0.89
N ALA A 188 7.36 16.38 1.37
CA ALA A 188 8.52 15.51 1.24
C ALA A 188 8.32 14.16 1.93
N HIS A 189 7.36 14.04 2.85
CA HIS A 189 7.08 12.82 3.60
C HIS A 189 6.02 11.92 2.94
N ILE A 190 5.35 12.36 1.87
CA ILE A 190 4.30 11.58 1.20
C ILE A 190 4.82 10.17 0.83
N GLY A 191 4.05 9.16 1.22
CA GLY A 191 4.31 7.73 1.04
C GLY A 191 5.19 7.07 2.11
N MET A 192 5.81 7.84 3.01
CA MET A 192 6.67 7.30 4.06
C MET A 192 5.86 6.76 5.23
N PHE A 193 6.33 5.66 5.80
CA PHE A 193 5.88 5.24 7.13
C PHE A 193 6.54 6.12 8.20
N VAL A 194 5.71 6.93 8.86
CA VAL A 194 6.12 7.88 9.89
C VAL A 194 5.45 7.55 11.21
N LYS A 195 5.97 8.14 12.29
CA LYS A 195 5.38 8.08 13.63
C LYS A 195 5.29 9.47 14.21
N LEU A 196 4.07 9.94 14.43
CA LEU A 196 3.79 11.22 15.05
C LEU A 196 3.95 11.10 16.56
N LEU A 197 4.77 11.99 17.14
CA LEU A 197 5.08 11.99 18.56
C LEU A 197 4.16 12.94 19.35
N ASP A 198 3.84 12.55 20.58
CA ASP A 198 3.10 13.37 21.55
C ASP A 198 1.80 13.94 20.96
N VAL A 199 0.99 13.09 20.34
CA VAL A 199 -0.30 13.49 19.73
C VAL A 199 -1.49 12.93 20.50
N GLN A 200 -2.64 13.58 20.35
CA GLN A 200 -3.92 13.12 20.91
C GLN A 200 -5.07 13.40 19.94
N PHE A 201 -6.17 12.67 20.08
CA PHE A 201 -7.44 13.09 19.48
C PHE A 201 -8.12 14.13 20.38
N PRO A 202 -8.80 15.16 19.82
CA PRO A 202 -9.58 16.09 20.62
C PRO A 202 -10.65 15.36 21.46
N ILE A 203 -10.86 15.79 22.70
CA ILE A 203 -11.82 15.13 23.61
C ILE A 203 -13.26 15.17 23.09
N GLY A 204 -13.60 16.15 22.24
CA GLY A 204 -14.90 16.26 21.59
C GLY A 204 -15.23 15.10 20.64
N LEU A 205 -14.24 14.29 20.26
CA LEU A 205 -14.42 13.07 19.46
C LEU A 205 -14.70 11.82 20.32
N ALA A 206 -14.84 11.96 21.65
CA ALA A 206 -15.08 10.82 22.53
C ALA A 206 -16.34 10.04 22.11
N GLY A 207 -16.20 8.72 21.97
CA GLY A 207 -17.27 7.84 21.50
C GLY A 207 -17.53 7.88 19.99
N GLN A 208 -16.78 8.69 19.23
CA GLN A 208 -16.86 8.68 17.77
C GLN A 208 -15.96 7.58 17.17
N PRO A 209 -16.42 6.92 16.10
CA PRO A 209 -15.62 5.95 15.36
C PRO A 209 -14.55 6.60 14.48
N TYR A 210 -13.56 5.82 14.02
CA TYR A 210 -12.58 6.27 13.01
C TYR A 210 -13.27 6.85 11.77
N VAL A 211 -14.33 6.20 11.29
CA VAL A 211 -15.13 6.65 10.14
C VAL A 211 -16.51 7.09 10.60
N ASP A 212 -16.94 8.29 10.23
CA ASP A 212 -18.31 8.75 10.46
C ASP A 212 -19.31 7.82 9.73
N PRO A 213 -20.33 7.28 10.40
CA PRO A 213 -21.32 6.41 9.76
C PRO A 213 -22.11 7.04 8.61
N THR A 214 -22.03 8.37 8.45
CA THR A 214 -22.69 9.12 7.38
C THR A 214 -21.80 9.44 6.19
N ASP A 215 -20.50 9.15 6.25
CA ASP A 215 -19.57 9.34 5.14
C ASP A 215 -19.58 8.14 4.18
N ASP A 216 -19.68 8.42 2.87
CA ASP A 216 -19.69 7.39 1.83
C ASP A 216 -18.28 6.91 1.43
N PHE A 217 -17.26 7.77 1.55
CA PHE A 217 -15.89 7.52 1.08
C PHE A 217 -14.89 7.53 2.23
N ASP A 218 -14.30 8.68 2.56
CA ASP A 218 -13.30 8.81 3.62
C ASP A 218 -13.78 9.75 4.71
N SER A 219 -13.40 9.46 5.96
CA SER A 219 -13.60 10.35 7.09
C SER A 219 -12.29 10.91 7.58
N GLN A 220 -12.33 12.18 7.96
CA GLN A 220 -11.20 12.90 8.51
C GLN A 220 -11.39 13.16 9.99
N ARG A 221 -10.39 12.77 10.80
CA ARG A 221 -10.36 13.02 12.24
C ARG A 221 -9.17 13.91 12.59
N PRO A 222 -9.39 15.09 13.20
CA PRO A 222 -8.29 15.94 13.63
C PRO A 222 -7.44 15.25 14.70
N ILE A 223 -6.15 15.49 14.61
CA ILE A 223 -5.13 15.12 15.59
C ILE A 223 -4.53 16.43 16.13
N GLU A 224 -4.37 16.53 17.44
CA GLU A 224 -3.71 17.65 18.12
C GLU A 224 -2.33 17.22 18.62
N SER A 225 -1.36 18.11 18.50
CA SER A 225 -0.06 17.94 19.12
C SER A 225 -0.06 18.44 20.57
N CYS A 226 0.59 17.70 21.44
CA CYS A 226 0.89 18.08 22.81
C CYS A 226 2.27 18.71 22.96
N GLY A 227 3.17 18.50 21.99
CA GLY A 227 4.54 19.01 22.01
C GLY A 227 4.69 20.38 21.36
N ASP A 228 3.77 20.73 20.45
CA ASP A 228 3.70 22.02 19.77
C ASP A 228 2.24 22.42 19.56
N SER A 229 1.98 23.62 19.00
CA SER A 229 0.61 24.11 18.74
C SER A 229 0.06 23.70 17.37
N ALA A 230 0.61 22.65 16.75
CA ALA A 230 0.17 22.19 15.44
C ALA A 230 -0.95 21.14 15.53
N SER A 231 -1.68 20.99 14.43
CA SER A 231 -2.70 19.96 14.25
C SER A 231 -2.49 19.23 12.94
N PHE A 232 -2.97 17.99 12.86
CA PHE A 232 -2.92 17.17 11.65
C PHE A 232 -4.24 16.44 11.43
N ILE A 233 -4.34 15.68 10.35
CA ILE A 233 -5.56 14.97 9.97
C ILE A 233 -5.24 13.49 9.79
N LEU A 234 -5.93 12.64 10.55
CA LEU A 234 -6.07 11.23 10.25
C LEU A 234 -7.17 11.05 9.22
N GLU A 235 -6.90 10.33 8.14
CA GLU A 235 -7.92 9.98 7.14
C GLU A 235 -8.09 8.46 7.08
N SER A 236 -9.35 8.01 7.11
CA SER A 236 -9.71 6.59 7.10
C SER A 236 -10.85 6.32 6.13
N SER A 237 -10.68 5.28 5.33
CA SER A 237 -11.67 4.82 4.35
C SER A 237 -12.88 4.14 5.00
N SER A 238 -14.07 4.37 4.44
CA SER A 238 -15.32 3.70 4.81
C SER A 238 -15.32 2.20 4.48
N PHE A 239 -14.33 1.74 3.71
CA PHE A 239 -14.04 0.34 3.44
C PHE A 239 -13.10 -0.28 4.48
N ALA A 240 -12.52 0.52 5.38
CA ALA A 240 -11.60 0.02 6.37
C ALA A 240 -12.28 -0.97 7.34
N SER A 241 -11.62 -2.08 7.66
CA SER A 241 -12.13 -3.11 8.58
C SER A 241 -12.34 -2.57 10.00
N PHE A 242 -11.57 -1.55 10.37
CA PHE A 242 -11.64 -0.87 11.67
C PHE A 242 -12.57 0.34 11.71
N LYS A 243 -13.35 0.60 10.65
CA LYS A 243 -14.15 1.84 10.52
C LYS A 243 -15.04 2.17 11.72
N ASN A 244 -15.61 1.14 12.37
CA ASN A 244 -16.50 1.28 13.53
C ASN A 244 -15.77 1.28 14.88
N SER A 245 -14.45 1.10 14.90
CA SER A 245 -13.65 1.17 16.13
C SER A 245 -13.67 2.59 16.68
N ILE A 246 -13.80 2.72 18.00
CA ILE A 246 -13.88 4.02 18.66
C ILE A 246 -12.49 4.64 18.77
N LEU A 247 -12.39 5.95 18.53
CA LEU A 247 -11.16 6.70 18.69
C LEU A 247 -10.68 6.67 20.16
N PRO A 248 -9.40 6.33 20.42
CA PRO A 248 -8.83 6.33 21.76
C PRO A 248 -8.58 7.77 22.24
N THR A 249 -9.62 8.43 22.74
CA THR A 249 -9.61 9.83 23.17
C THR A 249 -9.18 10.04 24.63
N ASN A 250 -8.91 8.99 25.40
CA ASN A 250 -8.61 9.12 26.83
C ASN A 250 -7.17 9.53 27.13
N GLY A 251 -6.28 9.52 26.14
CA GLY A 251 -4.86 9.74 26.33
C GLY A 251 -4.20 10.40 25.13
N LYS A 252 -2.92 10.74 25.33
CA LYS A 252 -2.00 11.10 24.26
C LYS A 252 -1.02 9.95 24.02
N GLY A 253 -0.31 10.00 22.91
CA GLY A 253 0.77 9.07 22.63
C GLY A 253 1.28 9.26 21.22
N THR A 254 1.23 8.20 20.42
CA THR A 254 1.82 8.17 19.09
C THR A 254 0.88 7.55 18.07
N ILE A 255 0.91 8.08 16.85
CA ILE A 255 0.19 7.54 15.69
C ILE A 255 1.23 7.24 14.62
N SER A 256 1.32 5.99 14.19
CA SER A 256 2.13 5.60 13.03
C SER A 256 1.26 5.39 11.80
N GLY A 257 1.79 5.64 10.61
CA GLY A 257 1.01 5.56 9.38
C GLY A 257 1.75 6.15 8.19
N ILE A 258 1.06 6.25 7.07
CA ILE A 258 1.60 6.74 5.81
C ILE A 258 1.13 8.17 5.61
N ILE A 259 2.07 9.11 5.41
CA ILE A 259 1.71 10.47 4.99
C ILE A 259 1.19 10.42 3.56
N ASN A 260 0.06 11.05 3.31
CA ASN A 260 -0.56 11.13 2.00
C ASN A 260 -1.22 12.50 1.82
N LYS A 261 -1.93 12.68 0.70
CA LYS A 261 -2.83 13.80 0.49
C LYS A 261 -4.26 13.32 0.35
N THR A 262 -5.20 14.21 0.68
CA THR A 262 -6.62 14.03 0.38
C THR A 262 -6.83 13.86 -1.12
N TYR A 263 -7.96 13.26 -1.52
CA TYR A 263 -8.30 13.03 -2.94
C TYR A 263 -8.14 14.28 -3.85
N ASN A 264 -8.42 15.47 -3.32
CA ASN A 264 -8.30 16.75 -4.03
C ASN A 264 -6.92 17.42 -3.93
N GLY A 265 -5.93 16.79 -3.29
CA GLY A 265 -4.56 17.31 -3.14
C GLY A 265 -4.36 18.41 -2.10
N TYR A 266 -5.42 18.95 -1.48
CA TYR A 266 -5.30 20.18 -0.68
C TYR A 266 -4.67 19.99 0.69
N ASN A 267 -4.94 18.89 1.39
CA ASN A 267 -4.44 18.66 2.73
C ASN A 267 -3.54 17.44 2.78
N LEU A 268 -2.46 17.54 3.54
CA LEU A 268 -1.72 16.37 3.98
C LEU A 268 -2.54 15.65 5.06
N VAL A 269 -2.54 14.33 4.98
CA VAL A 269 -3.20 13.41 5.91
C VAL A 269 -2.25 12.30 6.32
N ILE A 270 -2.59 11.56 7.37
CA ILE A 270 -1.98 10.28 7.69
C ILE A 270 -3.05 9.18 7.53
N ASN A 271 -2.70 8.12 6.81
CA ASN A 271 -3.53 6.92 6.67
C ASN A 271 -2.89 5.77 7.47
N LEU A 272 -3.69 5.01 8.21
CA LEU A 272 -3.22 3.86 8.99
C LEU A 272 -3.09 2.60 8.13
N ASN A 273 -2.12 1.74 8.46
CA ASN A 273 -2.17 0.34 8.05
C ASN A 273 -3.12 -0.44 8.97
N SER A 274 -3.07 -0.20 10.29
CA SER A 274 -3.97 -0.81 11.28
C SER A 274 -4.20 0.13 12.46
N THR A 275 -5.24 -0.13 13.26
CA THR A 275 -5.42 0.56 14.55
C THR A 275 -4.34 0.24 15.57
N ASP A 276 -3.57 -0.84 15.37
CA ASP A 276 -2.42 -1.16 16.22
C ASP A 276 -1.31 -0.09 16.12
N ASP A 277 -1.32 0.72 15.06
CA ASP A 277 -0.41 1.85 14.89
C ASP A 277 -0.78 3.07 15.76
N VAL A 278 -1.89 3.00 16.51
CA VAL A 278 -2.40 4.06 17.39
C VAL A 278 -2.23 3.66 18.85
N VAL A 279 -1.25 4.28 19.52
CA VAL A 279 -0.91 3.99 20.93
C VAL A 279 -1.12 5.24 21.77
N MET A 280 -2.08 5.24 22.70
CA MET A 280 -2.52 6.42 23.45
C MET A 280 -2.48 6.20 24.98
N ASP A 281 -1.35 5.70 25.47
CA ASP A 281 -1.17 5.30 26.88
C ASP A 281 -0.75 6.44 27.83
N GLY A 282 -0.52 7.64 27.30
CA GLY A 282 -0.09 8.81 28.05
C GLY A 282 -1.25 9.66 28.59
N ASN A 283 -0.98 10.45 29.63
CA ASN A 283 -1.94 11.45 30.11
C ASN A 283 -2.13 12.55 29.04
N ARG A 284 -3.39 12.93 28.79
CA ARG A 284 -3.76 14.03 27.90
C ARG A 284 -3.06 15.34 28.30
N CYS A 285 -2.96 16.25 27.34
CA CYS A 285 -2.30 17.55 27.49
C CYS A 285 -3.27 18.74 27.35
N ASP A 286 -4.57 18.50 27.54
CA ASP A 286 -5.58 19.56 27.47
C ASP A 286 -5.30 20.66 28.52
N PRO A 287 -5.65 21.93 28.25
CA PRO A 287 -5.51 23.05 29.19
C PRO A 287 -6.29 22.91 30.51
#